data_AF-A0AA97LZT5-F1
#
_entry.id   AF-A0AA97LZT5-F1
#
_cell.length_a   1.000
_cell.length_b   1.000
_cell.length_c   1.000
_cell.angle_alpha   90.00
_cell.angle_beta   90.00
_cell.angle_gamma   90.00
#
_symmetry.space_group_name_H-M   'P 1'
#
loop_
_entity.id
_entity.type
_entity.pdbx_description
1 polymer ?
#
loop_
_entity_poly.entity_id
_entity_poly.type
_entity_poly.pdbx_seq_one_letter_code
_entity_poly.pdbx_strand_id
1 'polypeptide(L)' 'MAEHQNPHAQHGDQRVEALREKYGDLANLTVDELQERARQQGVKSPSGLRKEELLETLTGKGR' A
#
# COMPACT_ATOMS: atom_id res chain seq x y z
N MET A 1 -2.38 -15.34 20.94
CA MET A 1 -2.88 -14.29 20.05
C MET A 1 -1.70 -13.91 19.18
N ALA A 2 -1.72 -14.26 17.90
CA ALA A 2 -0.53 -14.20 17.04
C ALA A 2 -0.31 -12.75 16.56
N GLU A 3 0.66 -12.06 17.16
CA GLU A 3 1.26 -10.87 16.57
C GLU A 3 2.10 -11.29 15.36
N HIS A 4 1.59 -11.04 14.16
CA HIS A 4 2.37 -11.11 12.93
C HIS A 4 3.40 -9.97 12.94
N GLN A 5 4.56 -10.20 13.56
CA GLN A 5 5.75 -9.39 13.28
C GLN A 5 6.21 -9.69 11.86
N ASN A 6 6.16 -8.69 10.98
CA ASN A 6 6.65 -8.74 9.62
C ASN A 6 8.04 -8.05 9.55
N PRO A 7 9.16 -8.80 9.55
CA PRO A 7 10.51 -8.23 9.72
C PRO A 7 11.19 -7.87 8.38
N HIS A 8 10.53 -7.11 7.50
CA HIS A 8 11.04 -6.81 6.15
C HIS A 8 11.33 -5.31 5.89
N ALA A 9 11.67 -4.55 6.92
CA ALA A 9 11.75 -3.09 6.85
C ALA A 9 13.06 -2.49 6.27
N GLN A 10 14.14 -3.24 6.04
CA GLN A 10 15.47 -2.62 5.89
C GLN A 10 15.92 -2.23 4.47
N HIS A 11 15.09 -2.42 3.44
CA HIS A 11 15.43 -2.03 2.05
C HIS A 11 14.37 -1.10 1.40
N GLY A 12 13.38 -0.67 2.18
CA GLY A 12 12.21 0.05 1.70
C GLY A 12 12.30 1.58 1.78
N ASP A 13 13.20 2.13 2.58
CA ASP A 13 13.16 3.54 3.01
C ASP A 13 13.18 4.55 1.85
N GLN A 14 14.10 4.43 0.88
CA GLN A 14 14.18 5.43 -0.20
C GLN A 14 12.98 5.43 -1.16
N ARG A 15 12.40 4.25 -1.48
CA ARG A 15 11.19 4.20 -2.32
C ARG A 15 9.95 4.58 -1.53
N VAL A 16 9.86 4.17 -0.27
CA VAL A 16 8.72 4.50 0.59
C VAL A 16 8.67 6.00 0.87
N GLU A 17 9.81 6.68 1.01
CA GLU A 17 9.86 8.13 1.21
C GLU A 17 9.29 8.90 0.01
N ALA A 18 9.68 8.55 -1.22
CA ALA A 18 9.12 9.14 -2.43
C ALA A 18 7.60 8.86 -2.57
N LEU A 19 7.16 7.67 -2.18
CA LEU A 19 5.73 7.34 -2.13
C LEU A 19 5.01 8.13 -1.04
N ARG A 20 5.66 8.42 0.09
CA ARG A 20 5.08 9.21 1.19
C ARG A 20 4.87 10.67 0.79
N GLU A 21 5.77 11.25 0.00
CA GLU A 21 5.54 12.57 -0.59
C GLU A 21 4.34 12.58 -1.57
N LYS A 22 4.18 11.51 -2.36
CA LYS A 22 3.13 11.44 -3.40
C LYS A 22 1.75 10.99 -2.87
N TYR A 23 1.71 10.09 -1.89
CA TYR A 23 0.50 9.39 -1.42
C TYR A 23 0.22 9.60 0.09
N GLY A 24 1.08 10.32 0.81
CA GLY A 24 0.89 10.66 2.21
C GLY A 24 0.87 9.43 3.12
N ASP A 25 -0.07 9.41 4.07
CA ASP A 25 -0.23 8.34 5.07
C ASP A 25 -0.47 6.95 4.46
N LEU A 26 -1.01 6.88 3.25
CA LEU A 26 -1.19 5.58 2.57
C LEU A 26 0.16 4.90 2.32
N ALA A 27 1.24 5.64 2.06
CA ALA A 27 2.56 5.07 1.82
C ALA A 27 3.16 4.40 3.07
N ASN A 28 2.70 4.78 4.27
CA ASN A 28 3.11 4.13 5.52
C ASN A 28 2.42 2.78 5.74
N LEU A 29 1.33 2.51 5.02
CA LEU A 29 0.61 1.24 5.13
C LEU A 29 1.39 0.11 4.46
N THR A 30 1.15 -1.09 4.97
CA THR A 30 1.66 -2.33 4.37
C THR A 30 0.90 -2.69 3.10
N VAL A 31 1.49 -3.54 2.26
CA VAL A 31 0.82 -4.02 1.04
C VAL A 31 -0.50 -4.73 1.38
N ASP A 32 -0.54 -5.49 2.48
CA ASP A 32 -1.74 -6.20 2.94
C ASP A 32 -2.87 -5.21 3.31
N GLU A 33 -2.57 -4.19 4.13
CA GLU A 33 -3.52 -3.13 4.48
C GLU A 33 -4.00 -2.33 3.25
N LEU A 34 -3.10 -2.07 2.30
CA LEU A 34 -3.44 -1.41 1.04
C LEU A 34 -4.36 -2.29 0.19
N GLN A 35 -4.13 -3.61 0.17
CA GLN A 35 -5.00 -4.56 -0.52
C GLN A 35 -6.39 -4.63 0.12
N GLU A 36 -6.48 -4.66 1.45
CA GLU A 36 -7.75 -4.62 2.16
C GLU A 36 -8.52 -3.34 1.86
N ARG A 37 -7.86 -2.17 1.94
CA ARG A 37 -8.49 -0.89 1.59
C ARG A 37 -8.92 -0.84 0.12
N ALA A 38 -8.14 -1.42 -0.78
CA ALA A 38 -8.47 -1.48 -2.19
C ALA A 38 -9.72 -2.34 -2.41
N ARG A 39 -9.83 -3.49 -1.72
CA ARG A 39 -11.05 -4.31 -1.74
C ARG A 39 -12.27 -3.54 -1.22
N GLN A 40 -12.11 -2.78 -0.13
CA GLN A 40 -13.19 -1.95 0.41
C GLN A 40 -13.65 -0.84 -0.55
N GLN A 41 -12.74 -0.30 -1.36
CA GLN A 41 -13.08 0.65 -2.43
C GLN A 41 -13.67 -0.02 -3.69
N GLY A 42 -13.79 -1.35 -3.74
CA GLY A 42 -14.35 -2.08 -4.87
C GLY A 42 -13.34 -2.47 -5.96
N VAL A 43 -12.03 -2.38 -5.66
CA VAL A 43 -10.97 -2.82 -6.58
C VAL A 43 -11.04 -4.34 -6.72
N LYS A 44 -11.23 -4.82 -7.96
CA LYS A 44 -11.22 -6.25 -8.26
C LYS A 44 -9.78 -6.75 -8.33
N SER A 45 -9.46 -7.72 -7.48
CA SER A 45 -8.17 -8.43 -7.41
C SER A 45 -6.94 -7.56 -7.08
N PRO A 46 -6.90 -6.87 -5.93
CA PRO A 46 -5.71 -6.12 -5.51
C PRO A 46 -4.52 -7.02 -5.11
N SER A 47 -4.74 -8.33 -4.92
CA SER A 47 -3.71 -9.30 -4.52
C SER A 47 -2.55 -9.45 -5.51
N GLY A 48 -2.74 -9.06 -6.78
CA GLY A 48 -1.67 -9.06 -7.80
C GLY A 48 -0.97 -7.72 -7.98
N LEU A 49 -1.43 -6.67 -7.29
CA LEU A 49 -0.93 -5.30 -7.46
C LEU A 49 0.27 -5.05 -6.55
N ARG A 50 1.22 -4.26 -7.07
CA ARG A 50 2.35 -3.76 -6.28
C ARG A 50 1.89 -2.64 -5.34
N LYS A 51 2.72 -2.32 -4.34
CA LYS A 51 2.47 -1.22 -3.40
C LYS A 51 2.10 0.07 -4.13
N GLU A 52 2.85 0.42 -5.17
CA GLU A 52 2.64 1.63 -5.98
C GLU A 52 1.27 1.62 -6.68
N GLU A 53 0.93 0.51 -7.35
CA GLU A 53 -0.36 0.33 -8.03
C GLU A 53 -1.55 0.42 -7.06
N LEU A 54 -1.40 -0.16 -5.86
CA LEU A 54 -2.41 -0.07 -4.81
C LEU A 54 -2.59 1.38 -4.35
N LEU A 55 -1.48 2.10 -4.14
CA LEU A 55 -1.52 3.52 -3.75
C LEU A 55 -2.16 4.40 -4.83
N GLU A 56 -1.87 4.15 -6.11
CA GLU A 56 -2.49 4.84 -7.24
C GLU A 56 -3.99 4.58 -7.32
N THR A 57 -4.38 3.32 -7.13
CA THR A 57 -5.79 2.95 -7.12
C THR A 57 -6.54 3.59 -5.95
N LEU A 58 -5.93 3.60 -4.75
CA LEU A 58 -6.53 4.16 -3.54
C LEU A 58 -6.62 5.68 -3.53
N THR A 59 -5.69 6.36 -4.21
CA THR A 59 -5.70 7.83 -4.32
C THR A 59 -6.58 8.35 -5.45
N GLY A 60 -7.20 7.45 -6.22
CA GLY A 60 -8.24 7.82 -7.18
C GLY A 60 -7.74 8.72 -8.31
N LYS A 61 -6.46 8.66 -8.67
CA LYS A 61 -5.89 9.36 -9.85
C LYS A 61 -6.32 8.69 -11.17
N GLY A 62 -7.58 8.27 -11.23
CA GLY A 62 -8.26 7.61 -12.34
C GLY A 62 -9.71 8.06 -12.47
N ARG A 63 -10.00 9.34 -12.19
CA ARG A 63 -11.23 10.03 -12.58
C ARG A 63 -10.91 11.31 -13.32
#